data_AF-A0AAU9WWG0-F1
#
_entry.id   AF-A0AAU9WWG0-F1
#
_cell.length_a   1.000
_cell.length_b   1.000
_cell.length_c   1.000
_cell.angle_alpha   90.00
_cell.angle_beta   90.00
_cell.angle_gamma   90.00
#
_symmetry.space_group_name_H-M   'P 1'
#
loop_
_entity.id
_entity.type
_entity.pdbx_description
1 polymer ?
#
loop_
_entity_poly.entity_id
_entity_poly.type
_entity_poly.pdbx_seq_one_letter_code
_entity_poly.pdbx_strand_id
1 'polypeptide(L)'
;MSLRGIWVFSALFESDGVLFSRCFPTVERRAVLHQGALSLTSIPGDKELCEAVLKELGCRKKQGTSPDEFDKDVDLCNKLEQKPAHEVRLKSGLLWPVVIIEKFGLVFVCLPLVETDLSHGKPPLVKLPGVSLGYSLLHSMVDFVGTWTTKEELQSKMNELCKFLCVAAPFGTPVDTNVATIQSLVNLKDVTVPLKSKQPAWKPVQYKGKQQLVFTVKEEIRAVQHVKKEVQDERQLFGIILCRADLEGIPEITLNITSSTLDFLVVHPCVLEGDTHVQIPSFQPSQMLKGPELVGRKVRFRPPTESFPLCHYSAKTPHGLPVQGIYQMQGDANSVQVSVQLRLSNKVKNSFEYCEVHLPFFHRGPVVRVDSAGPSTGNILLSPDKRRLVWDVGQKFPSKSLEVSLSATIFFGEKRQQQVTADGLQPTFVEDPFCTGINSYAQVYFKIQDFTFSGCAIDTRSLAVYPVGKFKLNISYEFLSADYKIWNTNGEALFAFPPPKAESL
;
A
#
# COMPACT_ATOMS: atom_id res chain seq x y z
N MET A 1 0.75 3.34 -25.76
CA MET A 1 -0.06 2.54 -24.82
C MET A 1 -1.36 3.26 -24.56
N SER A 2 -2.49 2.63 -24.89
CA SER A 2 -3.79 3.28 -24.87
C SER A 2 -4.82 2.40 -24.16
N LEU A 3 -5.94 3.00 -23.75
CA LEU A 3 -7.06 2.38 -23.08
C LEU A 3 -8.25 2.38 -24.05
N ARG A 4 -8.92 1.24 -24.18
CA ARG A 4 -10.15 1.05 -24.97
C ARG A 4 -11.34 1.75 -24.30
N GLY A 5 -11.39 1.76 -22.96
CA GLY A 5 -12.40 2.47 -22.19
C GLY A 5 -12.09 2.57 -20.71
N ILE A 6 -12.82 3.46 -20.03
CA ILE A 6 -12.72 3.80 -18.60
C ILE A 6 -14.12 3.91 -18.02
N TRP A 7 -14.35 3.38 -16.83
CA TRP A 7 -15.63 3.42 -16.12
C TRP A 7 -15.44 3.66 -14.62
N VAL A 8 -16.47 4.21 -13.99
CA VAL A 8 -16.64 4.23 -12.53
C VAL A 8 -18.02 3.68 -12.22
N PHE A 9 -18.05 2.64 -11.39
CA PHE A 9 -19.28 2.03 -10.92
C PHE A 9 -19.48 2.27 -9.42
N SER A 10 -20.73 2.26 -8.97
CA SER A 10 -21.09 2.22 -7.55
C SER A 10 -21.28 0.78 -7.11
N ALA A 11 -20.62 0.38 -6.03
CA ALA A 11 -20.92 -0.87 -5.34
C ALA A 11 -22.04 -0.72 -4.29
N LEU A 12 -22.54 0.51 -4.06
CA LEU A 12 -23.48 0.84 -2.99
C LEU A 12 -24.93 1.02 -3.45
N PHE A 13 -25.16 1.37 -4.72
CA PHE A 13 -26.52 1.67 -5.20
C PHE A 13 -27.15 0.46 -5.90
N GLU A 14 -28.33 0.04 -5.42
CA GLU A 14 -29.09 -1.08 -6.00
C GLU A 14 -29.69 -0.76 -7.38
N SER A 15 -29.87 0.53 -7.72
CA SER A 15 -30.37 1.00 -9.00
C SER A 15 -29.39 1.95 -9.68
N ASP A 16 -29.02 1.60 -10.92
CA ASP A 16 -28.07 2.28 -11.82
C ASP A 16 -26.64 2.43 -11.26
N GLY A 17 -25.89 1.32 -11.30
CA GLY A 17 -24.51 1.26 -10.80
C GLY A 17 -23.50 2.02 -11.65
N VAL A 18 -23.85 2.54 -12.83
CA VAL A 18 -22.91 3.26 -13.70
C VAL A 18 -22.87 4.75 -13.37
N LEU A 19 -21.76 5.21 -12.80
CA LEU A 19 -21.56 6.61 -12.43
C LEU A 19 -20.82 7.40 -13.51
N PHE A 20 -19.91 6.74 -14.22
CA PHE A 20 -19.11 7.34 -15.29
C PHE A 20 -18.74 6.29 -16.33
N SER A 21 -18.75 6.66 -17.60
CA SER A 21 -18.29 5.82 -18.72
C SER A 21 -17.64 6.69 -19.79
N ARG A 22 -16.51 6.23 -20.32
CA ARG A 22 -15.84 6.82 -21.47
C ARG A 22 -15.14 5.73 -22.27
N CYS A 23 -15.65 5.46 -23.47
CA CYS A 23 -15.00 4.58 -24.45
C CYS A 23 -14.21 5.41 -25.47
N PHE A 24 -13.16 4.81 -26.04
CA PHE A 24 -12.30 5.44 -27.04
C PHE A 24 -12.40 4.69 -28.38
N PRO A 25 -13.31 5.09 -29.28
CA PRO A 25 -13.57 4.36 -30.53
C PRO A 25 -12.35 4.19 -31.43
N THR A 26 -11.42 5.15 -31.41
CA THR A 26 -10.16 5.06 -32.15
C THR A 26 -9.25 3.94 -31.63
N VAL A 27 -9.23 3.74 -30.31
CA VAL A 27 -8.47 2.66 -29.68
C VAL A 27 -9.16 1.32 -29.91
N GLU A 28 -10.49 1.28 -29.89
CA GLU A 28 -11.26 0.07 -30.21
C GLU A 28 -11.00 -0.40 -31.65
N ARG A 29 -10.99 0.51 -32.62
CA ARG A 29 -10.61 0.17 -34.01
C ARG A 29 -9.19 -0.39 -34.09
N ARG A 30 -8.25 0.16 -33.32
CA ARG A 30 -6.87 -0.39 -33.25
C ARG A 30 -6.85 -1.79 -32.65
N ALA A 31 -7.65 -2.07 -31.63
CA ALA A 31 -7.78 -3.42 -31.06
C ALA A 31 -8.24 -4.43 -32.12
N VAL A 32 -9.24 -4.07 -32.94
CA VAL A 32 -9.73 -4.91 -34.05
C VAL A 32 -8.62 -5.22 -35.06
N LEU A 33 -7.78 -4.24 -35.38
CA LEU A 33 -6.66 -4.41 -36.31
C LEU A 33 -5.55 -5.33 -35.76
N HIS A 34 -5.26 -5.25 -34.45
CA HIS A 34 -4.17 -6.03 -33.84
C HIS A 34 -4.55 -7.46 -33.47
N GLN A 35 -5.81 -7.70 -33.08
CA GLN A 35 -6.27 -9.00 -32.60
C GLN A 35 -7.04 -9.78 -33.68
N GLY A 36 -7.51 -9.09 -34.73
CA GLY A 36 -8.40 -9.67 -35.73
C GLY A 36 -9.86 -9.70 -35.25
N ALA A 37 -10.79 -9.44 -36.16
CA ALA A 37 -12.21 -9.22 -35.82
C ALA A 37 -12.93 -10.41 -35.16
N LEU A 38 -12.39 -11.63 -35.25
CA LEU A 38 -13.00 -12.85 -34.72
C LEU A 38 -12.50 -13.24 -33.33
N SER A 39 -11.36 -12.71 -32.86
CA SER A 39 -10.77 -13.05 -31.56
C SER A 39 -11.03 -11.97 -30.49
N LEU A 40 -11.38 -10.74 -30.91
CA LEU A 40 -11.62 -9.61 -30.03
C LEU A 40 -13.05 -9.65 -29.46
N THR A 41 -13.17 -9.75 -28.14
CA THR A 41 -14.43 -9.46 -27.44
C THR A 41 -14.71 -7.96 -27.49
N SER A 42 -15.82 -7.58 -28.13
CA SER A 42 -16.29 -6.19 -28.19
C SER A 42 -16.70 -5.67 -26.82
N ILE A 43 -16.53 -4.37 -26.60
CA ILE A 43 -17.03 -3.71 -25.38
C ILE A 43 -18.58 -3.79 -25.37
N PRO A 44 -19.20 -4.35 -24.32
CA PRO A 44 -20.65 -4.44 -24.20
C PRO A 44 -21.26 -3.09 -23.79
N GLY A 45 -22.59 -3.03 -23.61
CA GLY A 45 -23.23 -1.86 -23.03
C GLY A 45 -22.79 -1.63 -21.57
N ASP A 46 -22.74 -0.37 -21.12
CA ASP A 46 -22.20 0.00 -19.80
C ASP A 46 -22.87 -0.75 -18.63
N LYS A 47 -24.19 -0.98 -18.72
CA LYS A 47 -24.95 -1.72 -17.70
C LYS A 47 -24.54 -3.19 -17.64
N GLU A 48 -24.35 -3.83 -18.80
CA GLU A 48 -23.89 -5.22 -18.87
C GLU A 48 -22.47 -5.35 -18.32
N LEU A 49 -21.58 -4.40 -18.66
CA LEU A 49 -20.22 -4.38 -18.13
C LEU A 49 -20.22 -4.20 -16.59
N CYS A 50 -21.03 -3.27 -16.09
CA CYS A 50 -21.16 -3.01 -14.66
C CYS A 50 -21.60 -4.27 -13.90
N GLU A 51 -22.65 -4.97 -14.39
CA GLU A 51 -23.13 -6.20 -13.75
C GLU A 51 -22.09 -7.32 -13.81
N ALA A 52 -21.39 -7.48 -14.93
CA ALA A 52 -20.34 -8.49 -15.07
C ALA A 52 -19.13 -8.21 -14.16
N VAL A 53 -18.72 -6.95 -14.02
CA VAL A 53 -17.62 -6.55 -13.14
C VAL A 53 -18.01 -6.73 -11.67
N LEU A 54 -19.18 -6.27 -11.25
CA LEU A 54 -19.64 -6.45 -9.87
C LEU A 54 -19.79 -7.93 -9.51
N LYS A 55 -20.26 -8.75 -10.46
CA LYS A 55 -20.31 -10.21 -10.31
C LYS A 55 -18.91 -10.81 -10.10
N GLU A 56 -17.94 -10.41 -10.91
CA GLU A 56 -16.54 -10.87 -10.82
C GLU A 56 -15.88 -10.49 -9.49
N LEU A 57 -16.27 -9.35 -8.90
CA LEU A 57 -15.80 -8.91 -7.57
C LEU A 57 -16.55 -9.57 -6.39
N GLY A 58 -17.53 -10.42 -6.68
CA GLY A 58 -18.38 -11.02 -5.64
C GLY A 58 -19.41 -10.06 -5.03
N CYS A 59 -19.58 -8.84 -5.58
CA CYS A 59 -20.63 -7.90 -5.20
C CYS A 59 -21.97 -8.32 -5.82
N ARG A 60 -22.60 -9.36 -5.26
CA ARG A 60 -23.88 -9.88 -5.76
C ARG A 60 -25.05 -9.04 -5.26
N LYS A 61 -26.03 -8.79 -6.14
CA LYS A 61 -27.33 -8.23 -5.75
C LYS A 61 -27.98 -9.24 -4.80
N LYS A 62 -28.27 -8.85 -3.54
CA LYS A 62 -29.10 -9.64 -2.63
C LYS A 62 -30.51 -9.76 -3.20
N GLN A 63 -30.75 -10.75 -4.04
CA GLN A 63 -32.11 -11.10 -4.45
C GLN A 63 -32.74 -11.98 -3.37
N GLY A 64 -33.22 -11.34 -2.30
CA GLY A 64 -34.06 -11.99 -1.27
C GLY A 64 -33.34 -12.45 0.00
N THR A 65 -34.06 -13.25 0.79
CA THR A 65 -33.72 -13.69 2.16
C THR A 65 -32.72 -14.85 2.23
N SER A 66 -32.23 -15.37 1.10
CA SER A 66 -31.28 -16.49 1.07
C SER A 66 -29.83 -16.02 1.22
N PRO A 67 -28.96 -16.80 1.89
CA PRO A 67 -27.52 -16.56 1.87
C PRO A 67 -26.99 -16.62 0.42
N ASP A 68 -25.93 -15.86 0.12
CA ASP A 68 -25.28 -15.82 -1.19
C ASP A 68 -25.08 -17.24 -1.74
N GLU A 69 -25.81 -17.57 -2.82
CA GLU A 69 -25.73 -18.88 -3.47
C GLU A 69 -24.35 -19.01 -4.13
N PHE A 70 -23.63 -20.09 -3.85
CA PHE A 70 -22.30 -20.37 -4.40
C PHE A 70 -22.33 -20.34 -5.93
N ASP A 71 -21.56 -19.43 -6.52
CA ASP A 71 -21.40 -19.31 -7.97
C ASP A 71 -20.06 -19.94 -8.38
N LYS A 72 -20.16 -21.09 -9.05
CA LYS A 72 -19.02 -21.86 -9.52
C LYS A 72 -18.02 -21.04 -10.34
N ASP A 73 -18.46 -20.03 -11.08
CA ASP A 73 -17.57 -19.29 -11.98
C ASP A 73 -16.64 -18.31 -11.24
N VAL A 74 -17.01 -17.88 -10.02
CA VAL A 74 -16.30 -16.84 -9.26
C VAL A 74 -15.87 -17.31 -7.86
N ASP A 75 -16.58 -18.26 -7.25
CA ASP A 75 -16.29 -18.76 -5.89
C ASP A 75 -15.35 -19.98 -5.88
N LEU A 76 -15.03 -20.55 -7.05
CA LEU A 76 -14.03 -21.62 -7.13
C LEU A 76 -12.62 -21.07 -6.96
N CYS A 77 -11.84 -21.67 -6.05
CA CYS A 77 -10.42 -21.36 -5.85
C CYS A 77 -9.49 -21.89 -6.95
N ASN A 78 -10.02 -22.23 -8.14
CA ASN A 78 -9.25 -22.75 -9.27
C ASN A 78 -8.82 -21.66 -10.26
N LYS A 79 -9.36 -20.45 -10.13
CA LYS A 79 -9.01 -19.31 -10.97
C LYS A 79 -7.69 -18.72 -10.50
N LEU A 80 -6.76 -18.48 -11.43
CA LEU A 80 -5.52 -17.78 -11.13
C LEU A 80 -5.84 -16.31 -10.80
N GLU A 81 -5.68 -15.91 -9.54
CA GLU A 81 -5.81 -14.50 -9.15
C GLU A 81 -4.64 -13.68 -9.71
N GLN A 82 -4.94 -12.74 -10.60
CA GLN A 82 -3.94 -11.84 -11.21
C GLN A 82 -4.20 -10.36 -10.89
N LYS A 83 -4.71 -10.09 -9.68
CA LYS A 83 -5.01 -8.73 -9.20
C LYS A 83 -3.82 -7.80 -9.44
N PRO A 84 -4.04 -6.59 -9.99
CA PRO A 84 -5.32 -5.90 -10.19
C PRO A 84 -5.98 -6.13 -11.57
N ALA A 85 -5.51 -7.10 -12.37
CA ALA A 85 -6.07 -7.40 -13.69
C ALA A 85 -6.98 -8.64 -13.63
N HIS A 86 -8.15 -8.53 -14.25
CA HIS A 86 -9.23 -9.51 -14.19
C HIS A 86 -9.65 -9.97 -15.58
N GLU A 87 -10.19 -11.18 -15.62
CA GLU A 87 -10.96 -11.71 -16.74
C GLU A 87 -12.44 -11.61 -16.41
N VAL A 88 -13.13 -10.71 -17.11
CA VAL A 88 -14.56 -10.46 -16.90
C VAL A 88 -15.36 -11.23 -17.94
N ARG A 89 -16.27 -12.10 -17.48
CA ARG A 89 -17.11 -12.91 -18.36
C ARG A 89 -18.37 -12.14 -18.78
N LEU A 90 -18.54 -12.00 -20.09
CA LEU A 90 -19.70 -11.39 -20.74
C LEU A 90 -20.50 -12.45 -21.50
N LYS A 91 -21.71 -12.10 -21.96
CA LYS A 91 -22.50 -12.97 -22.84
C LYS A 91 -21.80 -13.19 -24.19
N SER A 92 -21.06 -12.18 -24.65
CA SER A 92 -20.34 -12.17 -25.93
C SER A 92 -18.95 -12.82 -25.88
N GLY A 93 -18.43 -13.17 -24.70
CA GLY A 93 -17.09 -13.73 -24.55
C GLY A 93 -16.39 -13.26 -23.27
N LEU A 94 -15.06 -13.41 -23.24
CA LEU A 94 -14.23 -12.95 -22.12
C LEU A 94 -13.58 -11.61 -22.45
N LEU A 95 -13.78 -10.63 -21.59
CA LEU A 95 -13.11 -9.34 -21.69
C LEU A 95 -11.83 -9.37 -20.83
N TRP A 96 -10.68 -9.11 -21.47
CA TRP A 96 -9.38 -9.15 -20.81
C TRP A 96 -8.36 -8.26 -21.54
N PRO A 97 -7.39 -7.67 -20.80
CA PRO A 97 -7.33 -7.55 -19.35
C PRO A 97 -8.22 -6.40 -18.86
N VAL A 98 -9.03 -6.62 -17.83
CA VAL A 98 -9.80 -5.53 -17.18
C VAL A 98 -9.08 -5.16 -15.89
N VAL A 99 -8.62 -3.92 -15.77
CA VAL A 99 -7.94 -3.44 -14.56
C VAL A 99 -8.94 -2.79 -13.63
N ILE A 100 -8.95 -3.20 -12.36
CA ILE A 100 -9.99 -2.82 -11.39
C ILE A 100 -9.35 -2.32 -10.09
N ILE A 101 -9.91 -1.24 -9.51
CA ILE A 101 -9.59 -0.75 -8.16
C ILE A 101 -10.89 -0.47 -7.40
N GLU A 102 -11.01 -0.99 -6.18
CA GLU A 102 -12.14 -0.71 -5.28
C GLU A 102 -11.73 0.31 -4.21
N LYS A 103 -12.42 1.46 -4.16
CA LYS A 103 -12.17 2.49 -3.15
C LYS A 103 -13.40 3.35 -2.89
N PHE A 104 -13.62 3.71 -1.62
CA PHE A 104 -14.72 4.60 -1.20
C PHE A 104 -16.12 4.11 -1.63
N GLY A 105 -16.33 2.77 -1.67
CA GLY A 105 -17.57 2.17 -2.15
C GLY A 105 -17.79 2.27 -3.67
N LEU A 106 -16.75 2.68 -4.41
CA LEU A 106 -16.75 2.79 -5.87
C LEU A 106 -15.80 1.76 -6.48
N VAL A 107 -16.10 1.35 -7.71
CA VAL A 107 -15.28 0.45 -8.52
C VAL A 107 -14.77 1.21 -9.73
N PHE A 108 -13.47 1.46 -9.78
CA PHE A 108 -12.79 2.14 -10.87
C PHE A 108 -12.25 1.10 -11.85
N VAL A 109 -12.60 1.24 -13.13
CA VAL A 109 -12.32 0.22 -14.15
C VAL A 109 -11.68 0.85 -15.38
N CYS A 110 -10.66 0.21 -15.93
CA CYS A 110 -10.20 0.52 -17.28
C CYS A 110 -9.88 -0.75 -18.07
N LEU A 111 -9.97 -0.63 -19.39
CA LEU A 111 -9.67 -1.71 -20.33
C LEU A 111 -8.47 -1.31 -21.19
N PRO A 112 -7.26 -1.78 -20.89
CA PRO A 112 -6.09 -1.53 -21.72
C PRO A 112 -6.19 -2.13 -23.12
N LEU A 113 -5.56 -1.46 -24.10
CA LEU A 113 -5.31 -2.03 -25.41
C LEU A 113 -4.19 -3.07 -25.31
N VAL A 114 -4.43 -4.26 -25.88
CA VAL A 114 -3.40 -5.28 -26.08
C VAL A 114 -3.02 -5.30 -27.55
N GLU A 115 -1.77 -4.92 -27.83
CA GLU A 115 -1.22 -4.78 -29.18
C GLU A 115 -0.54 -6.08 -29.66
N THR A 116 -1.13 -7.22 -29.32
CA THR A 116 -0.65 -8.56 -29.71
C THR A 116 -1.83 -9.44 -30.09
N ASP A 117 -1.62 -10.34 -31.06
CA ASP A 117 -2.59 -11.37 -31.40
C ASP A 117 -2.80 -12.32 -30.21
N LEU A 118 -4.06 -12.55 -29.86
CA LEU A 118 -4.47 -13.40 -28.73
C LEU A 118 -4.83 -14.82 -29.18
N SER A 119 -4.79 -15.12 -30.48
CA SER A 119 -5.14 -16.43 -31.05
C SER A 119 -4.28 -17.58 -30.51
N HIS A 120 -3.03 -17.28 -30.12
CA HIS A 120 -2.07 -18.23 -29.56
C HIS A 120 -2.02 -18.23 -28.02
N GLY A 121 -2.95 -17.54 -27.36
CA GLY A 121 -3.02 -17.42 -25.91
C GLY A 121 -2.65 -16.03 -25.40
N LYS A 122 -2.93 -15.80 -24.11
CA LYS A 122 -2.77 -14.51 -23.44
C LYS A 122 -1.30 -14.28 -23.06
N PRO A 123 -0.68 -13.15 -23.44
CA PRO A 123 0.66 -12.82 -23.00
C PRO A 123 0.70 -12.59 -21.48
N PRO A 124 1.85 -12.86 -20.81
CA PRO A 124 2.02 -12.51 -19.41
C PRO A 124 1.76 -11.02 -19.14
N LEU A 125 1.01 -10.70 -18.07
CA LEU A 125 0.65 -9.31 -17.73
C LEU A 125 1.87 -8.38 -17.56
N VAL A 126 3.00 -8.91 -17.11
CA VAL A 126 4.26 -8.15 -17.00
C VAL A 126 4.77 -7.61 -18.34
N LYS A 127 4.36 -8.21 -19.47
CA LYS A 127 4.67 -7.75 -20.82
C LYS A 127 3.66 -6.73 -21.35
N LEU A 128 2.63 -6.40 -20.59
CA LEU A 128 1.55 -5.49 -20.97
C LEU A 128 1.67 -4.16 -20.21
N PRO A 129 2.49 -3.21 -20.68
CA PRO A 129 2.64 -1.90 -20.02
C PRO A 129 1.33 -1.10 -19.96
N GLY A 130 0.35 -1.39 -20.83
CA GLY A 130 -0.99 -0.83 -20.75
C GLY A 130 -1.72 -1.16 -19.44
N VAL A 131 -1.43 -2.31 -18.81
CA VAL A 131 -1.99 -2.69 -17.50
C VAL A 131 -1.44 -1.78 -16.40
N SER A 132 -0.12 -1.58 -16.35
CA SER A 132 0.52 -0.70 -15.37
C SER A 132 0.09 0.77 -15.54
N LEU A 133 -0.02 1.23 -16.79
CA LEU A 133 -0.49 2.59 -17.10
C LEU A 133 -1.97 2.78 -16.75
N GLY A 134 -2.82 1.80 -17.07
CA GLY A 134 -4.22 1.80 -16.67
C GLY A 134 -4.35 1.84 -15.15
N TYR A 135 -3.62 0.99 -14.44
CA TYR A 135 -3.60 0.97 -12.98
C TYR A 135 -3.15 2.31 -12.37
N SER A 136 -2.11 2.94 -12.93
CA SER A 136 -1.66 4.27 -12.49
C SER A 136 -2.73 5.35 -12.73
N LEU A 137 -3.40 5.35 -13.88
CA LEU A 137 -4.48 6.29 -14.17
C LEU A 137 -5.65 6.11 -13.20
N LEU A 138 -6.04 4.86 -12.91
CA LEU A 138 -7.12 4.57 -11.97
C LEU A 138 -6.81 5.06 -10.56
N HIS A 139 -5.57 4.90 -10.07
CA HIS A 139 -5.15 5.50 -8.79
C HIS A 139 -5.28 7.02 -8.80
N SER A 140 -4.88 7.69 -9.87
CA SER A 140 -5.05 9.14 -10.00
C SER A 140 -6.52 9.57 -10.02
N MET A 141 -7.40 8.76 -10.63
CA MET A 141 -8.85 8.99 -10.58
C MET A 141 -9.39 8.81 -9.16
N VAL A 142 -8.92 7.79 -8.43
CA VAL A 142 -9.28 7.55 -7.03
C VAL A 142 -8.86 8.74 -6.16
N ASP A 143 -7.64 9.23 -6.32
CA ASP A 143 -7.12 10.40 -5.58
C ASP A 143 -7.89 11.68 -5.93
N PHE A 144 -8.25 11.87 -7.20
CA PHE A 144 -9.04 13.02 -7.66
C PHE A 144 -10.46 13.02 -7.08
N VAL A 145 -11.14 11.87 -7.09
CA VAL A 145 -12.51 11.73 -6.56
C VAL A 145 -12.49 11.81 -5.03
N GLY A 146 -11.55 11.13 -4.37
CA GLY A 146 -11.43 11.10 -2.92
C GLY A 146 -12.67 10.54 -2.21
N THR A 147 -12.75 10.77 -0.89
CA THR A 147 -13.92 10.43 -0.09
C THR A 147 -15.11 11.32 -0.45
N TRP A 148 -16.31 10.79 -0.34
CA TRP A 148 -17.56 11.51 -0.58
C TRP A 148 -18.57 11.14 0.49
N THR A 149 -19.52 12.04 0.75
CA THR A 149 -20.52 11.87 1.82
C THR A 149 -21.95 11.87 1.29
N THR A 150 -22.22 12.61 0.22
CA THR A 150 -23.55 12.72 -0.38
C THR A 150 -23.54 12.34 -1.86
N LYS A 151 -24.72 12.00 -2.40
CA LYS A 151 -24.88 11.62 -3.81
C LYS A 151 -24.64 12.81 -4.74
N GLU A 152 -25.02 14.02 -4.31
CA GLU A 152 -24.84 15.27 -5.05
C GLU A 152 -23.35 15.61 -5.18
N GLU A 153 -22.57 15.44 -4.09
CA GLU A 153 -21.12 15.62 -4.10
C GLU A 153 -20.45 14.65 -5.08
N LEU A 154 -20.84 13.38 -5.02
CA LEU A 154 -20.34 12.34 -5.91
C LEU A 154 -20.63 12.68 -7.40
N GLN A 155 -21.85 13.11 -7.71
CA GLN A 155 -22.23 13.50 -9.07
C GLN A 155 -21.40 14.70 -9.56
N SER A 156 -21.16 15.69 -8.71
CA SER A 156 -20.30 16.84 -9.04
C SER A 156 -18.87 16.39 -9.37
N LYS A 157 -18.31 15.49 -8.56
CA LYS A 157 -16.97 14.93 -8.77
C LYS A 157 -16.87 14.12 -10.06
N MET A 158 -17.90 13.35 -10.43
CA MET A 158 -17.93 12.64 -11.72
C MET A 158 -17.94 13.60 -12.93
N ASN A 159 -18.66 14.73 -12.82
CA ASN A 159 -18.65 15.75 -13.86
C ASN A 159 -17.27 16.40 -14.03
N GLU A 160 -16.58 16.66 -12.92
CA GLU A 160 -15.21 17.19 -12.96
C GLU A 160 -14.18 16.14 -13.43
N LEU A 161 -14.39 14.87 -13.10
CA LEU A 161 -13.57 13.75 -13.57
C LEU A 161 -13.57 13.65 -15.10
N CYS A 162 -14.68 14.00 -15.75
CA CYS A 162 -14.73 14.11 -17.21
C CYS A 162 -13.72 15.13 -17.74
N LYS A 163 -13.65 16.33 -17.13
CA LYS A 163 -12.68 17.39 -17.49
C LYS A 163 -11.25 16.94 -17.21
N PHE A 164 -11.03 16.30 -16.05
CA PHE A 164 -9.75 15.70 -15.69
C PHE A 164 -9.26 14.74 -16.78
N LEU A 165 -10.10 13.78 -17.21
CA LEU A 165 -9.74 12.79 -18.22
C LEU A 165 -9.53 13.36 -19.62
N CYS A 166 -10.14 14.51 -19.94
CA CYS A 166 -9.85 15.20 -21.20
C CYS A 166 -8.41 15.72 -21.28
N VAL A 167 -7.78 16.04 -20.14
CA VAL A 167 -6.37 16.44 -20.06
C VAL A 167 -5.48 15.22 -19.83
N ALA A 168 -5.89 14.34 -18.90
CA ALA A 168 -5.11 13.17 -18.50
C ALA A 168 -4.97 12.13 -19.62
N ALA A 169 -6.06 11.84 -20.34
CA ALA A 169 -6.14 10.79 -21.36
C ALA A 169 -7.06 11.15 -22.55
N PRO A 170 -6.78 12.24 -23.30
CA PRO A 170 -7.70 12.82 -24.30
C PRO A 170 -8.23 11.81 -25.33
N PHE A 171 -7.36 10.92 -25.84
CA PHE A 171 -7.69 9.89 -26.83
C PHE A 171 -7.42 8.48 -26.28
N GLY A 172 -7.65 8.28 -24.99
CA GLY A 172 -7.41 7.00 -24.31
C GLY A 172 -5.94 6.71 -24.08
N THR A 173 -5.04 7.62 -24.43
CA THR A 173 -3.61 7.50 -24.14
C THR A 173 -3.32 8.38 -22.92
N PRO A 174 -2.97 7.80 -21.76
CA PRO A 174 -2.54 8.58 -20.61
C PRO A 174 -1.32 9.42 -20.97
N VAL A 175 -1.42 10.74 -20.83
CA VAL A 175 -0.36 11.74 -21.10
C VAL A 175 0.23 12.24 -19.80
N ASP A 176 -0.64 12.56 -18.84
CA ASP A 176 -0.28 12.93 -17.48
C ASP A 176 -1.31 12.29 -16.54
N THR A 177 -0.85 11.82 -15.37
CA THR A 177 -1.69 11.23 -14.33
C THR A 177 -1.55 11.98 -13.00
N ASN A 178 -0.76 13.05 -12.94
CA ASN A 178 -0.57 13.82 -11.72
C ASN A 178 -1.76 14.75 -11.45
N VAL A 179 -2.45 14.53 -10.32
CA VAL A 179 -3.69 15.24 -9.98
C VAL A 179 -3.48 16.75 -9.85
N ALA A 180 -2.45 17.19 -9.12
CA ALA A 180 -2.17 18.61 -8.92
C ALA A 180 -1.84 19.34 -10.23
N THR A 181 -1.10 18.66 -11.11
CA THR A 181 -0.76 19.17 -12.46
C THR A 181 -2.01 19.35 -13.30
N ILE A 182 -2.84 18.31 -13.39
CA ILE A 182 -4.06 18.34 -14.20
C ILE A 182 -5.04 19.37 -13.67
N GLN A 183 -5.27 19.43 -12.36
CA GLN A 183 -6.13 20.45 -11.74
C GLN A 183 -5.64 21.87 -12.04
N SER A 184 -4.33 22.09 -12.08
CA SER A 184 -3.76 23.39 -12.45
C SER A 184 -4.02 23.75 -13.91
N LEU A 185 -3.88 22.78 -14.82
CA LEU A 185 -4.14 22.94 -16.25
C LEU A 185 -5.64 23.16 -16.55
N VAL A 186 -6.52 22.39 -15.89
CA VAL A 186 -7.98 22.51 -16.03
C VAL A 186 -8.47 23.88 -15.53
N ASN A 187 -7.89 24.39 -14.45
CA ASN A 187 -8.27 25.68 -13.85
C ASN A 187 -7.61 26.90 -14.52
N LEU A 188 -6.88 26.72 -15.63
CA LEU A 188 -6.27 27.79 -16.42
C LEU A 188 -5.48 28.82 -15.58
N LYS A 189 -4.87 28.40 -14.46
CA LYS A 189 -3.97 29.30 -13.70
C LYS A 189 -2.77 29.56 -14.59
N ASP A 190 -2.60 30.81 -15.03
CA ASP A 190 -1.58 31.33 -15.95
C ASP A 190 -0.42 30.35 -16.16
N VAL A 191 -0.58 29.45 -17.14
CA VAL A 191 0.52 28.64 -17.66
C VAL A 191 1.35 29.59 -18.52
N THR A 192 2.02 30.54 -17.87
CA THR A 192 3.05 31.35 -18.49
C THR A 192 4.25 30.43 -18.65
N VAL A 193 4.25 29.62 -19.70
CA VAL A 193 5.45 28.92 -20.15
C VAL A 193 6.44 30.03 -20.51
N PRO A 194 7.53 30.22 -19.76
CA PRO A 194 8.52 31.21 -20.16
C PRO A 194 9.11 30.74 -21.49
N LEU A 195 9.02 31.55 -22.55
CA LEU A 195 9.51 31.22 -23.91
C LEU A 195 10.98 30.75 -23.98
N LYS A 196 11.74 30.84 -22.87
CA LYS A 196 13.19 30.59 -22.81
C LYS A 196 13.60 29.34 -22.02
N SER A 197 12.71 28.63 -21.32
CA SER A 197 13.10 27.42 -20.56
C SER A 197 12.14 26.24 -20.80
N LYS A 198 12.71 25.05 -21.07
CA LYS A 198 11.95 23.79 -21.16
C LYS A 198 11.42 23.45 -19.77
N GLN A 199 10.11 23.59 -19.56
CA GLN A 199 9.44 23.23 -18.32
C GLN A 199 9.13 21.72 -18.32
N PRO A 200 9.51 20.97 -17.27
CA PRO A 200 9.19 19.55 -17.19
C PRO A 200 7.68 19.36 -16.98
N ALA A 201 7.12 18.30 -17.55
CA ALA A 201 5.68 18.02 -17.51
C ALA A 201 5.12 17.98 -16.07
N TRP A 202 5.89 17.42 -15.13
CA TRP A 202 5.53 17.29 -13.72
C TRP A 202 5.71 18.57 -12.87
N LYS A 203 6.06 19.71 -13.49
CA LYS A 203 6.12 21.02 -12.82
C LYS A 203 5.50 22.11 -13.70
N PRO A 204 4.19 22.07 -13.99
CA PRO A 204 3.51 23.00 -14.89
C PRO A 204 3.32 24.41 -14.30
N VAL A 205 3.28 24.52 -12.97
CA VAL A 205 3.08 25.78 -12.25
C VAL A 205 4.31 26.09 -11.42
N GLN A 206 4.74 27.35 -11.48
CA GLN A 206 5.86 27.82 -10.67
C GLN A 206 5.40 28.14 -9.25
N TYR A 207 6.15 27.67 -8.25
CA TYR A 207 5.93 28.04 -6.87
C TYR A 207 6.26 29.53 -6.66
N LYS A 208 5.42 30.23 -5.90
CA LYS A 208 5.64 31.60 -5.41
C LYS A 208 5.41 31.59 -3.90
N GLY A 209 6.40 31.97 -3.10
CA GLY A 209 6.27 31.99 -1.65
C GLY A 209 7.57 31.75 -0.90
N LYS A 210 7.46 31.36 0.37
CA LYS A 210 8.61 31.13 1.24
C LYS A 210 9.37 29.88 0.80
N GLN A 211 10.63 30.05 0.45
CA GLN A 211 11.47 28.97 -0.04
C GLN A 211 11.80 27.95 1.07
N GLN A 212 11.37 26.70 0.90
CA GLN A 212 11.66 25.61 1.84
C GLN A 212 11.85 24.27 1.12
N LEU A 213 12.73 23.45 1.69
CA LEU A 213 13.00 22.09 1.26
C LEU A 213 12.79 21.16 2.46
N VAL A 214 11.89 20.20 2.31
CA VAL A 214 11.52 19.26 3.37
C VAL A 214 11.76 17.85 2.88
N PHE A 215 12.50 17.07 3.68
CA PHE A 215 12.64 15.64 3.50
C PHE A 215 12.10 14.90 4.71
N THR A 216 11.42 13.77 4.47
CA THR A 216 10.99 12.86 5.52
C THR A 216 11.41 11.46 5.14
N VAL A 217 12.28 10.85 5.96
CA VAL A 217 12.70 9.46 5.80
C VAL A 217 11.83 8.62 6.72
N LYS A 218 10.94 7.81 6.14
CA LYS A 218 10.04 6.92 6.88
C LYS A 218 10.45 5.48 6.64
N GLU A 219 10.63 4.72 7.71
CA GLU A 219 10.89 3.28 7.67
C GLU A 219 9.77 2.48 8.33
N GLU A 220 9.35 1.42 7.67
CA GLU A 220 8.36 0.46 8.13
C GLU A 220 8.97 -0.92 8.19
N ILE A 221 8.89 -1.56 9.35
CA ILE A 221 9.30 -2.96 9.51
C ILE A 221 8.07 -3.88 9.61
N ARG A 222 8.15 -4.97 8.84
CA ARG A 222 7.26 -6.13 8.95
C ARG A 222 8.04 -7.28 9.55
N ALA A 223 7.42 -8.00 10.46
CA ALA A 223 8.02 -9.17 11.07
C ALA A 223 6.97 -10.20 11.44
N VAL A 224 7.34 -11.46 11.32
CA VAL A 224 6.58 -12.59 11.84
C VAL A 224 7.52 -13.39 12.71
N GLN A 225 7.19 -13.48 13.99
CA GLN A 225 7.99 -14.18 15.00
C GLN A 225 7.37 -15.50 15.40
N HIS A 226 8.21 -16.54 15.47
CA HIS A 226 7.88 -17.89 15.88
C HIS A 226 8.83 -18.36 16.98
N VAL A 227 8.28 -18.96 18.04
CA VAL A 227 9.10 -19.52 19.12
C VAL A 227 9.54 -20.96 18.79
N LYS A 228 8.87 -21.63 17.85
CA LYS A 228 9.20 -23.00 17.42
C LYS A 228 10.51 -22.96 16.63
N LYS A 229 11.53 -23.72 17.09
CA LYS A 229 12.88 -23.77 16.48
C LYS A 229 12.90 -24.19 15.00
N GLU A 230 11.84 -24.86 14.56
CA GLU A 230 11.68 -25.38 13.19
C GLU A 230 11.32 -24.29 12.17
N VAL A 231 10.80 -23.14 12.63
CA VAL A 231 10.36 -22.03 11.76
C VAL A 231 11.21 -20.81 12.08
N GLN A 232 11.86 -20.24 11.06
CA GLN A 232 12.63 -19.01 11.24
C GLN A 232 11.73 -17.77 11.24
N ASP A 233 12.11 -16.78 12.04
CA ASP A 233 11.48 -15.47 12.00
C ASP A 233 11.73 -14.79 10.65
N GLU A 234 10.67 -14.32 10.02
CA GLU A 234 10.73 -13.57 8.78
C GLU A 234 10.63 -12.07 9.06
N ARG A 235 11.42 -11.27 8.33
CA ARG A 235 11.42 -9.81 8.50
C ARG A 235 11.76 -9.07 7.23
N GLN A 236 11.11 -7.92 7.05
CA GLN A 236 11.34 -7.04 5.92
C GLN A 236 11.32 -5.58 6.39
N LEU A 237 12.33 -4.82 5.99
CA LEU A 237 12.42 -3.38 6.26
C LEU A 237 12.31 -2.63 4.96
N PHE A 238 11.29 -1.77 4.88
CA PHE A 238 11.05 -0.89 3.74
C PHE A 238 11.16 0.55 4.20
N GLY A 239 11.69 1.41 3.35
CA GLY A 239 11.76 2.83 3.60
C GLY A 239 11.34 3.66 2.41
N ILE A 240 10.89 4.87 2.71
CA ILE A 240 10.44 5.86 1.74
C ILE A 240 11.09 7.19 2.12
N ILE A 241 11.69 7.86 1.13
CA ILE A 241 12.12 9.26 1.29
C ILE A 241 11.10 10.13 0.58
N LEU A 242 10.34 10.89 1.36
CA LEU A 242 9.43 11.90 0.86
C LEU A 242 10.20 13.21 0.67
N CYS A 243 9.92 13.92 -0.42
CA CYS A 243 10.48 15.22 -0.72
C CYS A 243 9.35 16.21 -1.00
N ARG A 244 9.45 17.41 -0.42
CA ARG A 244 8.66 18.57 -0.78
C ARG A 244 9.58 19.76 -1.01
N ALA A 245 9.54 20.32 -2.21
CA ALA A 245 10.41 21.40 -2.64
C ALA A 245 9.58 22.63 -3.03
N ASP A 246 9.26 23.45 -2.04
CA ASP A 246 8.60 24.73 -2.21
C ASP A 246 9.67 25.76 -2.61
N LEU A 247 10.14 25.67 -3.85
CA LEU A 247 11.26 26.43 -4.40
C LEU A 247 10.86 27.09 -5.73
N GLU A 248 11.24 28.36 -5.89
CA GLU A 248 10.94 29.15 -7.08
C GLU A 248 11.64 28.59 -8.33
N GLY A 249 11.05 28.81 -9.51
CA GLY A 249 11.59 28.34 -10.79
C GLY A 249 11.58 26.81 -10.93
N ILE A 250 12.59 26.28 -11.64
CA ILE A 250 12.77 24.83 -11.90
C ILE A 250 14.10 24.41 -11.27
N PRO A 251 14.15 24.21 -9.93
CA PRO A 251 15.38 23.87 -9.25
C PRO A 251 15.77 22.43 -9.58
N GLU A 252 17.07 22.21 -9.67
CA GLU A 252 17.69 20.91 -9.71
C GLU A 252 18.33 20.65 -8.34
N ILE A 253 17.97 19.52 -7.72
CA ILE A 253 18.44 19.13 -6.40
C ILE A 253 19.35 17.91 -6.57
N THR A 254 20.52 17.96 -5.96
CA THR A 254 21.46 16.84 -5.87
C THR A 254 21.70 16.53 -4.39
N LEU A 255 21.66 15.25 -4.00
CA LEU A 255 21.99 14.80 -2.65
C LEU A 255 22.50 13.35 -2.66
N ASN A 256 23.15 12.95 -1.59
CA ASN A 256 23.53 11.57 -1.32
C ASN A 256 22.64 10.98 -0.23
N ILE A 257 22.14 9.78 -0.48
CA ILE A 257 21.47 8.93 0.51
C ILE A 257 22.50 7.97 1.06
N THR A 258 22.73 7.96 2.37
CA THR A 258 23.75 7.14 3.01
C THR A 258 23.11 6.02 3.82
N SER A 259 23.49 4.77 3.56
CA SER A 259 23.25 3.61 4.44
C SER A 259 24.19 2.48 4.07
N SER A 260 24.67 1.72 5.06
CA SER A 260 25.48 0.52 4.83
C SER A 260 24.63 -0.74 4.57
N THR A 261 23.31 -0.67 4.71
CA THR A 261 22.41 -1.84 4.63
C THR A 261 21.37 -1.75 3.52
N LEU A 262 21.35 -0.64 2.77
CA LEU A 262 20.49 -0.44 1.60
C LEU A 262 20.68 -1.56 0.58
N ASP A 263 19.60 -2.28 0.28
CA ASP A 263 19.59 -3.37 -0.70
C ASP A 263 19.23 -2.79 -2.08
N PHE A 264 17.97 -2.46 -2.34
CA PHE A 264 17.58 -1.77 -3.59
C PHE A 264 17.04 -0.36 -3.34
N LEU A 265 17.12 0.48 -4.38
CA LEU A 265 16.60 1.86 -4.39
C LEU A 265 15.81 2.08 -5.68
N VAL A 266 14.50 2.24 -5.57
CA VAL A 266 13.61 2.60 -6.67
C VAL A 266 13.35 4.10 -6.60
N VAL A 267 13.72 4.83 -7.65
CA VAL A 267 13.62 6.29 -7.69
C VAL A 267 12.40 6.77 -8.46
N HIS A 268 11.93 7.97 -8.12
CA HIS A 268 10.86 8.65 -8.83
C HIS A 268 11.30 9.05 -10.25
N PRO A 269 10.39 9.09 -11.25
CA PRO A 269 10.72 9.51 -12.62
C PRO A 269 11.30 10.92 -12.77
N CYS A 270 11.21 11.77 -11.75
CA CYS A 270 11.81 13.10 -11.76
C CYS A 270 13.33 13.10 -11.54
N VAL A 271 13.90 11.93 -11.18
CA VAL A 271 15.33 11.70 -11.06
C VAL A 271 15.98 11.66 -12.43
N LEU A 272 16.94 12.55 -12.65
CA LEU A 272 17.69 12.71 -13.88
C LEU A 272 18.96 11.86 -13.91
N GLU A 273 19.57 11.64 -12.74
CA GLU A 273 20.76 10.81 -12.56
C GLU A 273 20.73 10.22 -11.14
N GLY A 274 20.97 8.92 -10.99
CA GLY A 274 20.95 8.29 -9.69
C GLY A 274 21.72 6.98 -9.67
N ASP A 275 22.47 6.73 -8.60
CA ASP A 275 23.09 5.43 -8.36
C ASP A 275 22.05 4.46 -7.79
N THR A 276 21.24 3.89 -8.68
CA THR A 276 20.10 3.02 -8.32
C THR A 276 20.47 1.55 -8.28
N HIS A 277 21.58 1.16 -8.90
CA HIS A 277 22.04 -0.22 -8.97
C HIS A 277 22.89 -0.58 -7.75
N VAL A 278 22.72 -1.81 -7.27
CA VAL A 278 23.65 -2.41 -6.31
C VAL A 278 24.97 -2.61 -7.03
N GLN A 279 25.95 -1.76 -6.79
CA GLN A 279 27.32 -2.13 -7.11
C GLN A 279 27.68 -3.30 -6.19
N ILE A 280 27.61 -4.52 -6.72
CA ILE A 280 28.36 -5.64 -6.14
C ILE A 280 29.80 -5.16 -6.13
N PRO A 281 30.49 -5.10 -4.97
CA PRO A 281 31.88 -4.66 -4.95
C PRO A 281 32.68 -5.64 -5.81
N SER A 282 32.92 -5.26 -7.07
CA SER A 282 33.91 -5.91 -7.89
C SER A 282 35.24 -5.68 -7.19
N PHE A 283 35.86 -6.77 -6.76
CA PHE A 283 37.17 -6.76 -6.12
C PHE A 283 38.15 -5.97 -7.01
N GLN A 284 38.52 -4.77 -6.59
CA GLN A 284 39.81 -4.17 -6.94
C GLN A 284 40.76 -4.40 -5.75
N PRO A 285 41.73 -5.32 -5.87
CA PRO A 285 42.67 -5.62 -4.79
C PRO A 285 43.79 -4.58 -4.74
N SER A 286 43.47 -3.32 -4.43
CA SER A 286 44.54 -2.32 -4.25
C SER A 286 44.23 -1.12 -3.36
N GLN A 287 43.14 -1.09 -2.58
CA GLN A 287 43.01 -0.14 -1.47
C GLN A 287 42.29 -0.80 -0.30
N MET A 288 43.05 -1.31 0.67
CA MET A 288 42.53 -1.71 1.97
C MET A 288 42.08 -0.46 2.74
N LEU A 289 40.81 -0.09 2.59
CA LEU A 289 40.14 0.83 3.51
C LEU A 289 39.40 0.00 4.56
N LYS A 290 39.79 0.20 5.83
CA LYS A 290 39.24 -0.47 7.01
C LYS A 290 37.93 0.22 7.43
N GLY A 291 36.84 -0.54 7.44
CA GLY A 291 35.55 -0.16 8.06
C GLY A 291 34.35 -0.49 7.16
N PRO A 292 33.12 -0.63 7.71
CA PRO A 292 31.92 -0.67 6.89
C PRO A 292 31.72 0.72 6.27
N GLU A 293 32.24 0.93 5.05
CA GLU A 293 32.06 2.21 4.34
C GLU A 293 30.56 2.46 4.11
N LEU A 294 30.11 3.66 4.50
CA LEU A 294 28.77 4.15 4.20
C LEU A 294 28.64 4.25 2.68
N VAL A 295 27.84 3.38 2.06
CA VAL A 295 27.55 3.48 0.63
C VAL A 295 26.63 4.68 0.44
N GLY A 296 27.17 5.75 -0.15
CA GLY A 296 26.43 6.95 -0.51
C GLY A 296 25.87 6.82 -1.92
N ARG A 297 24.55 6.74 -2.08
CA ARG A 297 23.88 6.75 -3.39
C ARG A 297 23.52 8.18 -3.76
N LYS A 298 24.19 8.72 -4.77
CA LYS A 298 23.92 10.07 -5.29
C LYS A 298 22.64 10.07 -6.11
N VAL A 299 21.80 11.09 -5.93
CA VAL A 299 20.55 11.30 -6.67
C VAL A 299 20.45 12.77 -7.09
N ARG A 300 20.19 13.02 -8.38
CA ARG A 300 19.97 14.35 -8.96
C ARG A 300 18.59 14.40 -9.62
N PHE A 301 17.76 15.38 -9.28
CA PHE A 301 16.35 15.41 -9.71
C PHE A 301 15.78 16.82 -9.79
N ARG A 302 14.64 16.95 -10.49
CA ARG A 302 13.84 18.19 -10.53
C ARG A 302 12.49 17.92 -9.90
N PRO A 303 12.25 18.36 -8.65
CA PRO A 303 11.06 17.96 -7.91
C PRO A 303 9.76 18.52 -8.51
N PRO A 304 8.66 17.75 -8.47
CA PRO A 304 7.29 18.29 -8.53
C PRO A 304 7.03 19.36 -7.46
N THR A 305 5.93 20.10 -7.62
CA THR A 305 5.53 21.16 -6.68
C THR A 305 4.96 20.61 -5.37
N GLU A 306 4.32 19.44 -5.42
CA GLU A 306 3.73 18.79 -4.25
C GLU A 306 4.73 17.92 -3.48
N SER A 307 4.28 17.40 -2.33
CA SER A 307 5.04 16.37 -1.61
C SER A 307 4.92 15.04 -2.35
N PHE A 308 6.04 14.39 -2.63
CA PHE A 308 6.07 13.15 -3.42
C PHE A 308 7.11 12.16 -2.87
N PRO A 309 6.95 10.84 -3.09
CA PRO A 309 8.00 9.87 -2.79
C PRO A 309 9.15 10.02 -3.78
N LEU A 310 10.29 10.55 -3.32
CA LEU A 310 11.51 10.66 -4.12
C LEU A 310 12.07 9.28 -4.45
N CYS A 311 12.06 8.38 -3.47
CA CYS A 311 12.48 7.00 -3.66
C CYS A 311 11.91 6.07 -2.60
N HIS A 312 11.77 4.81 -2.99
CA HIS A 312 11.52 3.67 -2.11
C HIS A 312 12.78 2.82 -2.01
N TYR A 313 13.05 2.28 -0.84
CA TYR A 313 14.15 1.35 -0.65
C TYR A 313 13.75 0.19 0.24
N SER A 314 14.51 -0.90 0.11
CA SER A 314 14.57 -1.93 1.13
C SER A 314 15.95 -1.93 1.76
N ALA A 315 16.03 -2.39 2.99
CA ALA A 315 17.30 -2.51 3.68
C ALA A 315 17.40 -3.83 4.43
N LYS A 316 18.63 -4.33 4.51
CA LYS A 316 18.96 -5.47 5.36
C LYS A 316 18.90 -5.03 6.81
N THR A 317 18.49 -5.97 7.65
CA THR A 317 18.40 -5.78 9.11
C THR A 317 19.45 -6.68 9.77
N PRO A 318 20.75 -6.34 9.68
CA PRO A 318 21.82 -7.19 10.19
C PRO A 318 21.75 -7.39 11.71
N HIS A 319 21.06 -6.49 12.41
CA HIS A 319 20.95 -6.47 13.86
C HIS A 319 19.73 -7.21 14.42
N GLY A 320 19.02 -7.98 13.59
CA GLY A 320 17.86 -8.72 14.06
C GLY A 320 16.56 -7.92 14.01
N LEU A 321 15.63 -8.31 14.88
CA LEU A 321 14.36 -7.64 15.09
C LEU A 321 14.50 -6.51 16.12
N PRO A 322 13.79 -5.37 15.95
CA PRO A 322 13.82 -4.27 16.89
C PRO A 322 13.20 -4.65 18.24
N VAL A 323 12.10 -5.41 18.23
CA VAL A 323 11.41 -5.91 19.43
C VAL A 323 11.22 -7.42 19.30
N GLN A 324 11.98 -8.19 20.07
CA GLN A 324 11.79 -9.64 20.15
C GLN A 324 10.67 -9.94 21.14
N GLY A 325 9.86 -10.96 20.88
CA GLY A 325 8.83 -11.32 21.84
C GLY A 325 8.40 -12.77 21.81
N ILE A 326 7.81 -13.17 22.92
CA ILE A 326 7.23 -14.49 23.15
C ILE A 326 5.78 -14.27 23.54
N TYR A 327 4.88 -14.90 22.80
CA TYR A 327 3.46 -14.92 23.11
C TYR A 327 3.01 -16.35 23.39
N GLN A 328 2.37 -16.54 24.53
CA GLN A 328 1.77 -17.79 24.95
C GLN A 328 0.32 -17.53 25.32
N MET A 329 -0.58 -18.29 24.69
CA MET A 329 -1.99 -18.34 25.06
C MET A 329 -2.44 -19.80 25.15
N GLN A 330 -3.19 -20.11 26.20
CA GLN A 330 -3.81 -21.42 26.43
C GLN A 330 -5.21 -21.23 27.02
N GLY A 331 -6.09 -22.20 26.87
CA GLY A 331 -7.45 -22.17 27.40
C GLY A 331 -8.50 -22.57 26.38
N ASP A 332 -9.76 -22.31 26.71
CA ASP A 332 -10.94 -22.74 25.96
C ASP A 332 -11.76 -21.53 25.49
N ALA A 333 -12.97 -21.76 24.94
CA ALA A 333 -13.90 -20.75 24.44
C ALA A 333 -14.21 -19.62 25.45
N ASN A 334 -14.26 -19.95 26.74
CA ASN A 334 -14.79 -19.11 27.81
C ASN A 334 -13.71 -18.38 28.60
N SER A 335 -12.50 -18.96 28.67
CA SER A 335 -11.38 -18.32 29.34
C SER A 335 -10.04 -18.68 28.72
N VAL A 336 -9.13 -17.70 28.66
CA VAL A 336 -7.76 -17.90 28.20
C VAL A 336 -6.77 -17.28 29.16
N GLN A 337 -5.67 -17.99 29.40
CA GLN A 337 -4.48 -17.45 30.05
C GLN A 337 -3.52 -16.97 28.97
N VAL A 338 -3.01 -15.75 29.13
CA VAL A 338 -2.03 -15.16 28.22
C VAL A 338 -0.77 -14.77 28.99
N SER A 339 0.37 -14.96 28.34
CA SER A 339 1.65 -14.39 28.73
C SER A 339 2.33 -13.80 27.51
N VAL A 340 2.73 -12.54 27.60
CA VAL A 340 3.51 -11.83 26.59
C VAL A 340 4.78 -11.33 27.24
N GLN A 341 5.92 -11.62 26.63
CA GLN A 341 7.22 -11.07 27.04
C GLN A 341 7.83 -10.38 25.82
N LEU A 342 8.30 -9.15 25.99
CA LEU A 342 8.98 -8.38 24.95
C LEU A 342 10.36 -7.96 25.41
N ARG A 343 11.32 -7.98 24.49
CA ARG A 343 12.68 -7.46 24.66
C ARG A 343 13.02 -6.49 23.56
N LEU A 344 13.40 -5.28 23.93
CA LEU A 344 13.91 -4.26 23.02
C LEU A 344 15.38 -4.53 22.69
N SER A 345 15.73 -4.50 21.40
CA SER A 345 17.11 -4.61 20.95
C SER A 345 17.93 -3.39 21.40
N ASN A 346 19.16 -3.62 21.84
CA ASN A 346 20.09 -2.56 22.25
C ASN A 346 20.52 -1.64 21.08
N LYS A 347 20.16 -1.98 19.84
CA LYS A 347 20.38 -1.16 18.64
C LYS A 347 19.23 -0.20 18.34
N VAL A 348 18.13 -0.27 19.09
CA VAL A 348 16.97 0.59 18.91
C VAL A 348 16.99 1.71 19.94
N LYS A 349 16.66 2.93 19.50
CA LYS A 349 16.47 4.08 20.38
C LYS A 349 15.26 3.82 21.29
N ASN A 350 15.49 3.71 22.59
CA ASN A 350 14.43 3.52 23.60
C ASN A 350 13.68 4.83 23.89
N SER A 351 12.93 5.31 22.90
CA SER A 351 12.15 6.55 22.95
C SER A 351 11.01 6.49 21.94
N PHE A 352 9.94 5.83 22.33
CA PHE A 352 8.75 5.64 21.51
C PHE A 352 7.80 6.83 21.62
N GLU A 353 7.16 7.18 20.51
CA GLU A 353 5.94 8.00 20.51
C GLU A 353 4.79 7.17 21.09
N TYR A 354 4.67 5.91 20.67
CA TYR A 354 3.82 4.88 21.26
C TYR A 354 4.44 3.50 21.07
N CYS A 355 4.12 2.56 21.97
CA CYS A 355 4.42 1.14 21.83
C CYS A 355 3.28 0.33 22.47
N GLU A 356 2.51 -0.37 21.65
CA GLU A 356 1.32 -1.10 22.06
C GLU A 356 1.37 -2.54 21.56
N VAL A 357 0.79 -3.46 22.34
CA VAL A 357 0.59 -4.85 21.94
C VAL A 357 -0.91 -5.14 21.92
N HIS A 358 -1.41 -5.55 20.77
CA HIS A 358 -2.82 -5.86 20.58
C HIS A 358 -2.98 -7.38 20.53
N LEU A 359 -3.81 -7.92 21.41
CA LEU A 359 -4.18 -9.33 21.47
C LEU A 359 -5.63 -9.49 20.99
N PRO A 360 -5.86 -9.99 19.76
CA PRO A 360 -7.19 -10.17 19.21
C PRO A 360 -7.87 -11.48 19.67
N PHE A 361 -9.18 -11.39 19.92
CA PHE A 361 -10.04 -12.50 20.31
C PHE A 361 -11.29 -12.60 19.43
N PHE A 362 -11.11 -12.51 18.10
CA PHE A 362 -12.20 -12.29 17.14
C PHE A 362 -13.33 -13.32 17.19
N HIS A 363 -13.01 -14.60 17.40
CA HIS A 363 -13.98 -15.67 17.37
C HIS A 363 -14.59 -16.04 18.73
N ARG A 364 -14.29 -15.26 19.77
CA ARG A 364 -14.78 -15.45 21.14
C ARG A 364 -15.88 -14.43 21.44
N GLY A 365 -16.61 -14.63 22.56
CA GLY A 365 -17.52 -13.59 23.05
C GLY A 365 -16.76 -12.33 23.49
N PRO A 366 -17.47 -11.23 23.81
CA PRO A 366 -16.82 -10.03 24.32
C PRO A 366 -16.08 -10.32 25.63
N VAL A 367 -14.95 -9.66 25.85
CA VAL A 367 -14.20 -9.71 27.11
C VAL A 367 -15.07 -9.09 28.21
N VAL A 368 -15.39 -9.90 29.22
CA VAL A 368 -16.21 -9.48 30.37
C VAL A 368 -15.31 -9.15 31.56
N ARG A 369 -14.20 -9.87 31.71
CA ARG A 369 -13.30 -9.73 32.85
C ARG A 369 -11.86 -10.07 32.47
N VAL A 370 -10.93 -9.33 33.06
CA VAL A 370 -9.48 -9.54 32.92
C VAL A 370 -8.90 -9.60 34.33
N ASP A 371 -8.37 -10.76 34.71
CA ASP A 371 -7.63 -10.93 35.95
C ASP A 371 -6.14 -10.81 35.66
N SER A 372 -5.49 -9.80 36.22
CA SER A 372 -4.05 -9.59 36.07
C SER A 372 -3.48 -8.92 37.30
N ALA A 373 -2.23 -9.26 37.64
CA ALA A 373 -1.44 -8.48 38.62
C ALA A 373 -0.94 -7.14 38.04
N GLY A 374 -1.29 -6.84 36.78
CA GLY A 374 -0.77 -5.71 36.01
C GLY A 374 0.42 -6.11 35.13
N PRO A 375 0.70 -5.37 34.05
CA PRO A 375 1.92 -5.54 33.28
C PRO A 375 3.12 -5.02 34.08
N SER A 376 4.34 -5.45 33.71
CA SER A 376 5.57 -4.91 34.31
C SER A 376 5.76 -3.41 34.04
N THR A 377 5.17 -2.90 32.95
CA THR A 377 5.24 -1.50 32.53
C THR A 377 4.02 -1.15 31.71
N GLY A 378 3.53 0.09 31.85
CA GLY A 378 2.38 0.57 31.09
C GLY A 378 1.05 0.09 31.66
N ASN A 379 0.01 0.06 30.82
CA ASN A 379 -1.36 -0.23 31.25
C ASN A 379 -2.08 -1.17 30.28
N ILE A 380 -3.12 -1.83 30.79
CA ILE A 380 -4.01 -2.67 29.99
C ILE A 380 -5.29 -1.91 29.70
N LEU A 381 -5.68 -1.89 28.44
CA LEU A 381 -6.90 -1.29 27.92
C LEU A 381 -7.71 -2.37 27.19
N LEU A 382 -9.02 -2.18 27.14
CA LEU A 382 -9.90 -2.98 26.29
C LEU A 382 -10.37 -2.13 25.13
N SER A 383 -10.38 -2.71 23.93
CA SER A 383 -10.98 -2.05 22.77
C SER A 383 -12.48 -1.76 23.00
N PRO A 384 -13.07 -0.75 22.35
CA PRO A 384 -14.49 -0.41 22.51
C PRO A 384 -15.45 -1.58 22.22
N ASP A 385 -15.08 -2.46 21.28
CA ASP A 385 -15.83 -3.67 20.93
C ASP A 385 -15.63 -4.84 21.92
N LYS A 386 -14.74 -4.68 22.90
CA LYS A 386 -14.33 -5.70 23.88
C LYS A 386 -13.81 -6.98 23.23
N ARG A 387 -13.27 -6.94 22.01
CA ARG A 387 -12.70 -8.10 21.30
C ARG A 387 -11.17 -8.07 21.19
N ARG A 388 -10.52 -7.03 21.72
CA ARG A 388 -9.05 -6.94 21.81
C ARG A 388 -8.62 -6.47 23.20
N LEU A 389 -7.59 -7.11 23.73
CA LEU A 389 -6.83 -6.58 24.85
C LEU A 389 -5.66 -5.78 24.28
N VAL A 390 -5.57 -4.52 24.66
CA VAL A 390 -4.48 -3.62 24.25
C VAL A 390 -3.59 -3.40 25.46
N TRP A 391 -2.34 -3.81 25.36
CA TRP A 391 -1.31 -3.44 26.32
C TRP A 391 -0.54 -2.25 25.78
N ASP A 392 -0.77 -1.08 26.36
CA ASP A 392 0.05 0.11 26.11
C ASP A 392 1.30 0.00 27.00
N VAL A 393 2.44 -0.33 26.39
CA VAL A 393 3.74 -0.44 27.07
C VAL A 393 4.23 0.95 27.49
N GLY A 394 3.76 2.01 26.82
CA GLY A 394 4.17 3.38 27.01
C GLY A 394 5.36 3.80 26.12
N GLN A 395 6.03 4.87 26.53
CA GLN A 395 7.04 5.53 25.69
C GLN A 395 8.45 4.94 25.79
N LYS A 396 8.74 4.11 26.80
CA LYS A 396 10.09 3.56 27.04
C LYS A 396 10.03 2.20 27.73
N PHE A 397 10.93 1.32 27.37
CA PHE A 397 11.24 0.10 28.11
C PHE A 397 12.13 0.44 29.33
N PRO A 398 12.14 -0.38 30.39
CA PRO A 398 13.04 -0.18 31.52
C PRO A 398 14.51 -0.21 31.05
N SER A 399 15.27 0.87 31.29
CA SER A 399 16.61 1.03 30.70
C SER A 399 17.64 -0.02 31.08
N LYS A 400 17.44 -0.76 32.19
CA LYS A 400 18.38 -1.79 32.67
C LYS A 400 18.14 -3.15 32.00
N SER A 401 16.89 -3.59 31.95
CA SER A 401 16.53 -4.91 31.40
C SER A 401 16.22 -4.85 29.91
N LEU A 402 15.67 -3.73 29.43
CA LEU A 402 15.05 -3.61 28.11
C LEU A 402 13.98 -4.69 27.87
N GLU A 403 13.40 -5.22 28.95
CA GLU A 403 12.43 -6.30 28.94
C GLU A 403 11.18 -5.89 29.69
N VAL A 404 10.03 -6.27 29.16
CA VAL A 404 8.71 -6.05 29.74
C VAL A 404 7.85 -7.30 29.56
N SER A 405 6.90 -7.51 30.47
CA SER A 405 6.01 -8.67 30.44
C SER A 405 4.59 -8.34 30.89
N LEU A 406 3.62 -9.07 30.35
CA LEU A 406 2.23 -9.08 30.77
C LEU A 406 1.76 -10.53 30.94
N SER A 407 1.11 -10.82 32.07
CA SER A 407 0.38 -12.06 32.29
C SER A 407 -1.03 -11.75 32.77
N ALA A 408 -2.03 -12.42 32.17
CA ALA A 408 -3.43 -12.20 32.50
C ALA A 408 -4.29 -13.44 32.20
N THR A 409 -5.41 -13.57 32.92
CA THR A 409 -6.50 -14.49 32.57
C THR A 409 -7.69 -13.68 32.08
N ILE A 410 -8.13 -13.94 30.86
CA ILE A 410 -9.23 -13.24 30.20
C ILE A 410 -10.45 -14.15 30.19
N PHE A 411 -11.61 -13.61 30.56
CA PHE A 411 -12.89 -14.30 30.56
C PHE A 411 -13.83 -13.66 29.55
N PHE A 412 -14.50 -14.50 28.78
CA PHE A 412 -15.40 -14.11 27.69
C PHE A 412 -16.86 -14.36 28.06
N GLY A 413 -17.74 -13.48 27.59
CA GLY A 413 -19.18 -13.68 27.66
C GLY A 413 -19.68 -14.59 26.54
N GLU A 414 -21.00 -14.74 26.43
CA GLU A 414 -21.60 -15.48 25.33
C GLU A 414 -21.34 -14.80 23.98
N LYS A 415 -21.01 -15.61 22.98
CA LYS A 415 -20.83 -15.15 21.60
C LYS A 415 -22.19 -14.78 21.03
N ARG A 416 -22.54 -13.49 21.03
CA ARG A 416 -23.70 -12.99 20.29
C ARG A 416 -23.43 -13.22 18.80
N GLN A 417 -24.26 -14.04 18.14
CA GLN A 417 -24.36 -14.01 16.69
C GLN A 417 -24.68 -12.56 16.29
N GLN A 418 -23.90 -12.00 15.37
CA GLN A 418 -24.09 -10.62 14.92
C GLN A 418 -25.55 -10.46 14.47
N GLN A 419 -26.34 -9.72 15.22
CA GLN A 419 -27.63 -9.25 14.74
C GLN A 419 -27.32 -8.30 13.59
N VAL A 420 -27.79 -8.66 12.40
CA VAL A 420 -27.91 -7.74 11.27
C VAL A 420 -28.68 -6.53 11.79
N THR A 421 -28.04 -5.37 11.86
CA THR A 421 -28.73 -4.13 12.17
C THR A 421 -29.81 -3.91 11.11
N ALA A 422 -30.94 -3.31 11.50
CA ALA A 422 -32.07 -3.03 10.61
C ALA A 422 -31.67 -2.17 9.38
N ASP A 423 -30.49 -1.53 9.41
CA ASP A 423 -29.95 -0.68 8.36
C ASP A 423 -28.96 -1.41 7.41
N GLY A 424 -28.79 -2.74 7.52
CA GLY A 424 -28.00 -3.54 6.57
C GLY A 424 -26.48 -3.28 6.58
N LEU A 425 -26.00 -2.33 7.37
CA LEU A 425 -24.58 -2.04 7.56
C LEU A 425 -23.98 -3.06 8.53
N GLN A 426 -23.32 -4.09 7.98
CA GLN A 426 -22.37 -4.87 8.76
C GLN A 426 -21.31 -3.90 9.32
N PRO A 427 -20.98 -3.96 10.62
CA PRO A 427 -19.79 -3.27 11.09
C PRO A 427 -18.61 -3.75 10.24
N THR A 428 -17.81 -2.80 9.77
CA THR A 428 -16.59 -2.95 8.94
C THR A 428 -15.45 -3.64 9.70
N PHE A 429 -15.77 -4.67 10.48
CA PHE A 429 -14.83 -5.41 11.27
C PHE A 429 -14.38 -6.64 10.49
N VAL A 430 -13.12 -6.62 10.06
CA VAL A 430 -12.49 -7.79 9.46
C VAL A 430 -12.11 -8.75 10.59
N GLU A 431 -12.92 -9.78 10.79
CA GLU A 431 -12.52 -10.94 11.59
C GLU A 431 -11.37 -11.64 10.86
N ASP A 432 -10.22 -11.84 11.51
CA ASP A 432 -9.14 -12.66 10.94
C ASP A 432 -9.55 -14.14 11.11
N PRO A 433 -9.84 -14.86 10.00
CA PRO A 433 -10.35 -16.23 10.04
C PRO A 433 -9.36 -17.21 10.68
N PHE A 434 -8.09 -16.84 10.83
CA PHE A 434 -7.09 -17.69 11.46
C PHE A 434 -7.08 -17.61 12.99
N CYS A 435 -7.68 -16.58 13.58
CA CYS A 435 -7.69 -16.37 15.03
C CYS A 435 -8.73 -17.26 15.75
N THR A 436 -8.70 -18.58 15.53
CA THR A 436 -9.67 -19.55 16.06
C THR A 436 -9.06 -20.43 17.15
N GLY A 437 -9.82 -20.68 18.23
CA GLY A 437 -9.35 -21.51 19.33
C GLY A 437 -8.09 -20.94 19.97
N ILE A 438 -6.99 -21.70 19.96
CA ILE A 438 -5.69 -21.25 20.45
C ILE A 438 -4.81 -20.59 19.37
N ASN A 439 -5.21 -20.64 18.10
CA ASN A 439 -4.51 -19.95 17.04
C ASN A 439 -4.79 -18.45 17.17
N SER A 440 -3.74 -17.70 17.48
CA SER A 440 -3.78 -16.25 17.67
C SER A 440 -2.35 -15.70 17.60
N TYR A 441 -2.22 -14.38 17.54
CA TYR A 441 -0.96 -13.67 17.54
C TYR A 441 -1.05 -12.41 18.41
N ALA A 442 0.09 -11.95 18.90
CA ALA A 442 0.23 -10.62 19.45
C ALA A 442 0.73 -9.67 18.35
N GLN A 443 -0.02 -8.62 18.05
CA GLN A 443 0.39 -7.59 17.09
C GLN A 443 1.10 -6.46 17.84
N VAL A 444 2.32 -6.12 17.43
CA VAL A 444 3.10 -5.04 18.06
C VAL A 444 3.05 -3.78 17.19
N TYR A 445 2.51 -2.70 17.74
CA TYR A 445 2.48 -1.38 17.13
C TYR A 445 3.47 -0.49 17.84
N PHE A 446 4.42 0.08 17.11
CA PHE A 446 5.32 1.08 17.69
C PHE A 446 5.67 2.16 16.67
N LYS A 447 6.03 3.33 17.19
CA LYS A 447 6.60 4.43 16.40
C LYS A 447 7.70 5.12 17.19
N ILE A 448 8.81 5.42 16.52
CA ILE A 448 9.97 6.13 17.06
C ILE A 448 10.26 7.31 16.13
N GLN A 449 10.35 8.51 16.70
CA GLN A 449 10.75 9.72 15.99
C GLN A 449 12.27 9.91 16.04
N ASP A 450 12.78 10.62 15.03
CA ASP A 450 14.20 10.94 14.85
C ASP A 450 15.09 9.69 14.89
N PHE A 451 14.66 8.64 14.17
CA PHE A 451 15.35 7.35 14.12
C PHE A 451 15.05 6.61 12.81
N THR A 452 16.06 5.95 12.26
CA THR A 452 15.95 4.93 11.20
C THR A 452 16.68 3.67 11.67
N PHE A 453 16.06 2.51 11.47
CA PHE A 453 16.63 1.23 11.85
C PHE A 453 17.72 0.77 10.88
N SER A 454 17.65 1.15 9.59
CA SER A 454 18.73 0.87 8.63
C SER A 454 19.93 1.80 8.76
N GLY A 455 19.82 2.88 9.55
CA GLY A 455 20.77 3.98 9.55
C GLY A 455 20.73 4.84 8.28
N CYS A 456 19.68 4.69 7.45
CA CYS A 456 19.48 5.53 6.27
C CYS A 456 19.33 7.00 6.68
N ALA A 457 20.13 7.85 6.02
CA ALA A 457 20.15 9.28 6.23
C ALA A 457 20.39 10.03 4.91
N ILE A 458 20.01 11.31 4.90
CA ILE A 458 20.36 12.24 3.82
C ILE A 458 21.60 13.01 4.25
N ASP A 459 22.68 12.94 3.47
CA ASP A 459 23.90 13.71 3.76
C ASP A 459 23.68 15.18 3.41
N THR A 460 23.43 16.00 4.44
CA THR A 460 23.18 17.44 4.29
C THR A 460 24.35 18.20 3.68
N ARG A 461 25.58 17.69 3.76
CA ARG A 461 26.76 18.31 3.16
C ARG A 461 26.83 18.09 1.64
N SER A 462 26.23 17.00 1.17
CA SER A 462 26.12 16.69 -0.27
C SER A 462 24.96 17.41 -0.96
N LEU A 463 24.05 18.03 -0.18
CA LEU A 463 22.86 18.69 -0.69
C LEU A 463 23.22 19.96 -1.46
N ALA A 464 22.97 19.95 -2.76
CA ALA A 464 23.13 21.10 -3.65
C ALA A 464 21.82 21.42 -4.37
N VAL A 465 21.48 22.69 -4.45
CA VAL A 465 20.30 23.20 -5.18
C VAL A 465 20.77 24.19 -6.23
N TYR A 466 20.36 23.98 -7.47
CA TYR A 466 20.67 24.85 -8.60
C TYR A 466 19.37 25.39 -9.24
N PRO A 467 19.24 26.70 -9.50
CA PRO A 467 20.17 27.77 -9.17
C PRO A 467 20.32 27.95 -7.65
N VAL A 468 21.47 28.46 -7.22
CA VAL A 468 21.77 28.66 -5.79
C VAL A 468 20.81 29.71 -5.23
N GLY A 469 20.14 29.38 -4.12
CA GLY A 469 19.18 30.25 -3.44
C GLY A 469 19.12 29.99 -1.94
N LYS A 470 18.55 30.93 -1.18
CA LYS A 470 18.31 30.76 0.26
C LYS A 470 16.99 30.03 0.47
N PHE A 471 17.02 28.94 1.22
CA PHE A 471 15.83 28.17 1.59
C PHE A 471 15.96 27.61 3.02
N LYS A 472 14.83 27.30 3.65
CA LYS A 472 14.81 26.56 4.93
C LYS A 472 14.84 25.06 4.66
N LEU A 473 15.85 24.36 5.16
CA LEU A 473 15.93 22.89 5.12
C LEU A 473 15.29 22.29 6.38
N ASN A 474 14.40 21.31 6.23
CA ASN A 474 13.90 20.49 7.33
C ASN A 474 14.04 19.01 6.94
N ILE A 475 14.60 18.19 7.82
CA ILE A 475 14.71 16.75 7.60
C ILE A 475 14.16 16.05 8.84
N SER A 476 13.23 15.12 8.66
CA SER A 476 12.69 14.28 9.73
C SER A 476 12.91 12.80 9.44
N TYR A 477 12.96 12.01 10.51
CA TYR A 477 13.16 10.57 10.45
C TYR A 477 12.10 9.87 11.29
N GLU A 478 11.50 8.82 10.76
CA GLU A 478 10.46 8.05 11.43
C GLU A 478 10.68 6.56 11.23
N PHE A 479 10.52 5.78 12.29
CA PHE A 479 10.56 4.33 12.25
C PHE A 479 9.34 3.75 12.95
N LEU A 480 8.61 2.87 12.28
CA LEU A 480 7.37 2.30 12.80
C LEU A 480 7.22 0.83 12.39
N SER A 481 6.40 0.10 13.14
CA SER A 481 5.95 -1.22 12.70
C SER A 481 4.76 -1.11 11.73
N ALA A 482 4.66 -2.08 10.82
CA ALA A 482 3.52 -2.25 9.92
C ALA A 482 2.78 -3.56 10.24
N ASP A 483 3.20 -4.68 9.66
CA ASP A 483 2.69 -6.02 10.02
C ASP A 483 3.71 -6.75 10.89
N TYR A 484 3.59 -6.61 12.21
CA TYR A 484 4.57 -7.09 13.18
C TYR A 484 3.89 -8.01 14.19
N LYS A 485 3.96 -9.31 13.90
CA LYS A 485 3.21 -10.36 14.60
C LYS A 485 4.13 -11.28 15.37
N ILE A 486 3.71 -11.65 16.58
CA ILE A 486 4.31 -12.70 17.38
C ILE A 486 3.26 -13.80 17.52
N TRP A 487 3.48 -14.95 16.88
CA TRP A 487 2.52 -16.04 16.92
C TRP A 487 2.44 -16.68 18.30
N ASN A 488 1.25 -17.14 18.67
CA ASN A 488 1.08 -17.94 19.87
C ASN A 488 1.93 -19.21 19.77
N THR A 489 2.81 -19.40 20.75
CA THR A 489 3.69 -20.58 20.86
C THR A 489 2.90 -21.89 20.90
N ASN A 490 1.71 -21.89 21.51
CA ASN A 490 0.87 -23.07 21.64
C ASN A 490 -0.06 -23.30 20.45
N GLY A 491 -0.17 -22.32 19.54
CA GLY A 491 -1.01 -22.43 18.36
C GLY A 491 -0.31 -23.11 17.19
N GLU A 492 -1.08 -23.38 16.16
CA GLU A 492 -0.60 -23.55 14.80
C GLU A 492 -0.36 -22.14 14.25
N ALA A 493 0.85 -21.89 13.76
CA ALA A 493 1.19 -20.61 13.14
C ALA A 493 1.05 -20.74 11.63
N LEU A 494 0.73 -19.65 10.94
CA LEU A 494 0.81 -19.62 9.49
C LEU A 494 2.28 -19.64 9.06
N PHE A 495 2.67 -20.63 8.27
CA PHE A 495 3.95 -20.65 7.57
C PHE A 495 3.69 -20.92 6.09
N ALA A 496 4.42 -20.21 5.23
CA ALA A 496 4.46 -20.50 3.80
C ALA A 496 5.67 -21.38 3.53
N PHE A 497 5.47 -22.54 2.90
CA PHE A 497 6.59 -23.29 2.37
C PHE A 497 7.19 -22.51 1.18
N PRO A 498 8.51 -22.32 1.12
CA PRO A 498 9.12 -21.83 -0.10
C PRO A 498 8.75 -22.79 -1.24
N PRO A 499 8.42 -22.29 -2.44
CA PRO A 499 8.25 -23.17 -3.59
C PRO A 499 9.51 -24.03 -3.72
N PRO A 500 9.39 -25.33 -4.04
CA PRO A 500 10.55 -26.18 -4.24
C PRO A 500 11.48 -25.48 -5.21
N LYS A 501 12.76 -25.32 -4.81
CA LYS A 501 13.77 -24.77 -5.72
C LYS A 501 13.68 -25.59 -7.00
N ALA A 502 13.54 -24.91 -8.14
CA ALA A 502 13.61 -25.57 -9.42
C ALA A 502 14.98 -26.25 -9.49
N GLU A 503 15.03 -27.53 -9.15
CA GLU A 503 16.10 -28.40 -9.58
C GLU A 503 16.07 -28.32 -11.10
N SER A 504 17.23 -28.00 -11.67
CA SER A 504 17.47 -27.81 -13.10
C SER A 504 16.71 -28.84 -13.93
N LEU A 505 15.66 -28.38 -14.63
CA LEU A 505 15.11 -29.04 -15.80
C LEU A 505 16.07 -28.86 -16.98
#